data_AF-A0A0C1ZF36-F1
#
_entry.id   AF-A0A0C1ZF36-F1
#
_cell.length_a   1.000
_cell.length_b   1.000
_cell.length_c   1.000
_cell.angle_alpha   90.00
_cell.angle_beta   90.00
_cell.angle_gamma   90.00
#
_symmetry.space_group_name_H-M   'P 1'
#
loop_
_entity.id
_entity.type
_entity.pdbx_description
1 polymer ?
#
loop_
_entity_poly.entity_id
_entity_poly.type
_entity_poly.pdbx_seq_one_letter_code
_entity_poly.pdbx_strand_id
1 'polypeptide(L)'
;MERPDEHETHGRPSVTLRYRLCDQEDWLEREVELEAFFGGGTDHPEDLFHDVDWVPQHAAVSLLDDIEAADVAVTELTFAGSEGEKLTVKETFWNHGYSRVIEIMQQLGEHSEPYWEVIVDLRREAGETYELIRLGRERGAVVPIHHAVSHARPDGSKQDVTLFPSR
;
A
#
# COMPACT_ATOMS: atom_id res chain seq x y z
N MET A 1 16.67 34.51 28.98
CA MET A 1 15.97 33.27 29.38
C MET A 1 15.01 32.98 28.25
N GLU A 2 15.55 32.36 27.20
CA GLU A 2 14.79 31.99 26.00
C GLU A 2 13.86 30.83 26.40
N ARG A 3 12.60 30.91 25.98
CA ARG A 3 11.64 29.82 26.14
C ARG A 3 12.13 28.68 25.24
N PRO A 4 12.20 27.43 25.71
CA PRO A 4 12.43 26.33 24.81
C PRO A 4 11.21 26.25 23.87
N ASP A 5 11.47 26.27 22.57
CA ASP A 5 10.49 25.96 21.54
C ASP A 5 9.90 24.59 21.86
N GLU A 6 8.64 24.60 22.31
CA GLU A 6 7.78 23.43 22.30
C GLU A 6 7.51 23.12 20.84
N HIS A 7 8.41 22.36 20.21
CA HIS A 7 8.01 21.53 19.08
C HIS A 7 6.94 20.59 19.63
N GLU A 8 5.67 20.97 19.44
CA GLU A 8 4.54 20.06 19.58
C GLU A 8 4.93 18.77 18.87
N THR A 9 5.04 17.70 19.66
CA THR A 9 5.26 16.36 19.15
C THR A 9 3.94 16.00 18.48
N HIS A 10 3.78 16.40 17.22
CA HIS A 10 2.71 15.88 16.36
C HIS A 10 2.80 14.36 16.48
N GLY A 11 1.78 13.74 17.09
CA GLY A 11 1.83 12.34 17.48
C GLY A 11 2.11 11.48 16.27
N ARG A 12 3.14 10.64 16.34
CA ARG A 12 3.43 9.68 15.26
C ARG A 12 2.17 8.85 14.98
N PRO A 13 1.81 8.61 13.72
CA PRO A 13 0.65 7.81 13.41
C PRO A 13 0.84 6.39 13.94
N SER A 14 -0.19 5.83 14.57
CA SER A 14 -0.18 4.42 15.00
C SER A 14 -0.45 3.52 13.81
N VAL A 15 0.23 2.37 13.74
CA VAL A 15 0.04 1.37 12.68
C VAL A 15 -0.50 0.08 13.28
N THR A 16 -1.61 -0.41 12.71
CA THR A 16 -2.16 -1.72 13.05
C THR A 16 -2.14 -2.59 11.81
N LEU A 17 -1.49 -3.76 11.90
CA LEU A 17 -1.53 -4.80 10.88
C LEU A 17 -2.51 -5.89 11.29
N ARG A 18 -3.52 -6.11 10.45
CA ARG A 18 -4.39 -7.28 10.53
C ARG A 18 -4.14 -8.15 9.30
N TYR A 19 -4.21 -9.46 9.46
CA TYR A 19 -4.03 -10.39 8.35
C TYR A 19 -4.87 -11.64 8.53
N ARG A 20 -5.08 -12.37 7.43
CA ARG A 20 -5.76 -13.65 7.42
C ARG A 20 -5.02 -14.62 6.51
N LEU A 21 -4.88 -15.86 6.97
CA LEU A 21 -4.23 -16.93 6.24
C LEU A 21 -5.20 -17.62 5.28
N CYS A 22 -4.67 -18.25 4.24
CA CYS A 22 -5.43 -18.94 3.19
C CYS A 22 -6.36 -20.04 3.74
N ASP A 23 -5.96 -20.71 4.82
CA ASP A 23 -6.68 -21.82 5.46
C ASP A 23 -7.49 -21.39 6.69
N GLN A 24 -7.59 -20.08 6.96
CA GLN A 24 -8.26 -19.54 8.14
C GLN A 24 -9.33 -18.51 7.79
N GLU A 25 -10.39 -18.47 8.60
CA GLU A 25 -11.44 -17.46 8.47
C GLU A 25 -11.22 -16.26 9.40
N ASP A 26 -10.53 -16.47 10.52
CA ASP A 26 -10.32 -15.45 11.54
C ASP A 26 -9.21 -14.46 11.16
N TRP A 27 -9.37 -13.23 11.61
CA TRP A 27 -8.34 -12.20 11.51
C TRP A 27 -7.35 -12.32 12.66
N LEU A 28 -6.08 -12.28 12.32
CA LEU A 28 -4.95 -12.16 13.24
C LEU A 28 -4.49 -10.70 13.23
N GLU A 29 -3.89 -10.25 14.33
CA GLU A 29 -3.41 -8.88 14.51
C GLU A 29 -1.97 -8.87 14.98
N ARG A 30 -1.20 -7.90 14.50
CA ARG A 30 0.14 -7.56 14.98
C ARG A 30 0.27 -6.05 15.13
N GLU A 31 0.92 -5.67 16.21
CA GLU A 31 1.45 -4.33 16.37
C GLU A 31 2.70 -4.20 15.49
N VAL A 32 2.78 -3.09 14.76
CA VAL A 32 3.86 -2.82 13.82
C VAL A 32 4.37 -1.41 14.09
N GLU A 33 5.67 -1.27 14.24
CA GLU A 33 6.31 0.04 14.30
C GLU A 33 6.29 0.68 12.91
N LEU A 34 6.01 1.99 12.85
CA LEU A 34 5.90 2.73 11.59
C LEU A 34 7.15 2.57 10.72
N GLU A 35 8.34 2.61 11.34
CA GLU A 35 9.62 2.45 10.66
C GLU A 35 9.80 1.06 10.03
N ALA A 36 9.21 0.01 10.63
CA ALA A 36 9.30 -1.34 10.09
C ALA A 36 8.56 -1.46 8.75
N PHE A 37 7.44 -0.74 8.58
CA PHE A 37 6.71 -0.70 7.31
C PHE A 37 7.55 -0.16 6.15
N PHE A 38 8.38 0.85 6.40
CA PHE A 38 9.28 1.43 5.40
C PHE A 38 10.62 0.69 5.26
N GLY A 39 10.76 -0.51 5.85
CA GLY A 39 11.98 -1.31 5.76
C GLY A 39 13.15 -0.78 6.60
N GLY A 40 12.87 0.02 7.63
CA GLY A 40 13.87 0.53 8.58
C GLY A 40 14.85 1.56 8.02
N GLY A 41 14.63 2.04 6.79
CA GLY A 41 15.38 3.14 6.18
C GLY A 41 14.91 4.53 6.64
N THR A 42 15.70 5.56 6.31
CA THR A 42 15.30 6.98 6.48
C THR A 42 14.30 7.46 5.43
N ASP A 43 14.04 6.65 4.41
CA ASP A 43 13.15 6.98 3.30
C ASP A 43 11.72 6.58 3.67
N HIS A 44 11.08 7.43 4.48
CA HIS A 44 9.63 7.43 4.70
C HIS A 44 9.07 8.76 4.16
N PRO A 45 7.80 8.82 3.73
CA PRO A 45 7.20 10.10 3.35
C PRO A 45 7.24 11.08 4.53
N GLU A 46 7.46 12.36 4.25
CA GLU A 46 7.33 13.43 5.26
C GLU A 46 5.87 13.53 5.74
N ASP A 47 4.93 13.24 4.84
CA ASP A 47 3.50 13.21 5.10
C ASP A 47 2.85 11.96 4.49
N LEU A 48 2.73 10.90 5.30
CA LEU A 48 2.12 9.63 4.88
C LEU A 48 0.67 9.80 4.38
N PHE A 49 -0.05 10.79 4.90
CA PHE A 49 -1.43 11.05 4.50
C PHE A 49 -1.51 11.89 3.23
N HIS A 50 -0.45 12.52 2.74
CA HIS A 50 -0.51 13.22 1.44
C HIS A 50 0.29 12.49 0.35
N ASP A 51 1.23 11.62 0.72
CA ASP A 51 2.11 10.89 -0.19
C ASP A 51 1.72 9.39 -0.36
N VAL A 52 0.45 9.11 -0.67
CA VAL A 52 -0.09 7.73 -0.76
C VAL A 52 0.57 6.85 -1.81
N ASP A 53 1.24 7.43 -2.80
CA ASP A 53 1.96 6.70 -3.85
C ASP A 53 3.17 5.90 -3.33
N TRP A 54 3.59 6.14 -2.09
CA TRP A 54 4.62 5.34 -1.42
C TRP A 54 4.11 3.98 -0.97
N VAL A 55 2.83 3.91 -0.59
CA VAL A 55 2.23 2.73 0.02
C VAL A 55 2.30 1.48 -0.86
N PRO A 56 1.97 1.51 -2.16
CA PRO A 56 2.02 0.32 -3.02
C PRO A 56 3.42 -0.29 -3.17
N GLN A 57 4.47 0.48 -2.87
CA GLN A 57 5.86 0.07 -3.00
C GLN A 57 6.27 -0.91 -1.88
N HIS A 58 5.56 -0.92 -0.75
CA HIS A 58 5.82 -1.75 0.41
C HIS A 58 4.67 -2.74 0.60
N ALA A 59 4.88 -4.01 0.23
CA ALA A 59 3.90 -5.06 0.49
C ALA A 59 3.84 -5.34 2.00
N ALA A 60 2.66 -5.25 2.62
CA ALA A 60 2.47 -5.49 4.06
C ALA A 60 2.81 -6.92 4.46
N VAL A 61 2.77 -7.87 3.51
CA VAL A 61 3.21 -9.25 3.74
C VAL A 61 4.68 -9.33 4.17
N SER A 62 5.53 -8.37 3.77
CA SER A 62 6.94 -8.31 4.19
C SER A 62 7.12 -8.04 5.68
N LEU A 63 6.06 -7.62 6.39
CA LEU A 63 6.04 -7.45 7.85
C LEU A 63 5.77 -8.74 8.62
N LEU A 64 5.47 -9.83 7.91
CA LEU A 64 5.21 -11.15 8.46
C LEU A 64 6.42 -12.05 8.16
N ASP A 65 7.54 -11.80 8.83
CA ASP A 65 8.83 -12.46 8.59
C ASP A 65 8.85 -13.97 8.90
N ASP A 66 7.90 -14.43 9.70
CA ASP A 66 7.68 -15.82 10.08
C ASP A 66 6.58 -16.53 9.25
N ILE A 67 5.99 -15.86 8.25
CA ILE A 67 4.90 -16.38 7.42
C ILE A 67 5.26 -16.27 5.95
N GLU A 68 5.13 -17.37 5.21
CA GLU A 68 5.35 -17.35 3.76
C GLU A 68 4.24 -16.55 3.07
N ALA A 69 4.61 -15.72 2.09
CA ALA A 69 3.64 -14.90 1.36
C ALA A 69 2.55 -15.72 0.64
N ALA A 70 2.84 -16.99 0.32
CA ALA A 70 1.89 -17.92 -0.27
C ALA A 70 0.76 -18.34 0.68
N ASP A 71 0.97 -18.21 2.00
CA ASP A 71 0.01 -18.61 3.03
C ASP A 71 -0.90 -17.45 3.45
N VAL A 72 -0.61 -16.23 3.03
CA VAL A 72 -1.38 -15.03 3.37
C VAL A 72 -2.46 -14.78 2.32
N ALA A 73 -3.72 -14.73 2.73
CA ALA A 73 -4.84 -14.41 1.84
C ALA A 73 -5.05 -12.90 1.73
N VAL A 74 -4.99 -12.20 2.86
CA VAL A 74 -5.26 -10.76 2.93
C VAL A 74 -4.51 -10.11 4.09
N THR A 75 -4.05 -8.87 3.86
CA THR A 75 -3.55 -7.95 4.89
C THR A 75 -4.42 -6.68 4.91
N GLU A 76 -4.49 -6.03 6.06
CA GLU A 76 -5.10 -4.72 6.27
C GLU A 76 -4.18 -3.94 7.19
N LEU A 77 -3.55 -2.89 6.66
CA LEU A 77 -2.84 -1.88 7.42
C LEU A 77 -3.76 -0.69 7.66
N THR A 78 -3.80 -0.22 8.90
CA THR A 78 -4.48 1.01 9.27
C THR A 78 -3.51 1.96 9.94
N PHE A 79 -3.39 3.16 9.39
CA PHE A 79 -2.69 4.29 9.98
C PHE A 79 -3.72 5.29 10.49
N ALA A 80 -3.57 5.73 11.73
CA ALA A 80 -4.41 6.77 12.34
C ALA A 80 -3.56 7.96 12.75
N GLY A 81 -3.91 9.15 12.24
CA GLY A 81 -3.26 10.42 12.56
C GLY A 81 -3.96 11.16 13.71
N SER A 82 -3.38 12.25 14.17
CA SER A 82 -3.87 13.00 15.34
C SER A 82 -5.13 13.82 15.06
N GLU A 83 -5.41 14.18 13.82
CA GLU A 83 -6.52 15.07 13.43
C GLU A 83 -7.71 14.32 12.82
N GLY A 84 -7.85 13.02 13.15
CA GLY A 84 -8.89 12.16 12.57
C GLY A 84 -8.53 11.65 11.16
N GLU A 85 -7.29 11.88 10.73
CA GLU A 85 -6.74 11.31 9.51
C GLU A 85 -6.69 9.79 9.62
N LYS A 86 -7.05 9.13 8.53
CA LYS A 86 -7.03 7.68 8.44
C LYS A 86 -6.58 7.25 7.06
N LEU A 87 -5.63 6.34 7.02
CA LEU A 87 -5.20 5.65 5.81
C LEU A 87 -5.37 4.15 6.05
N THR A 88 -6.08 3.47 5.16
CA THR A 88 -6.28 2.03 5.21
C THR A 88 -5.80 1.43 3.90
N VAL A 89 -5.00 0.38 4.00
CA VAL A 89 -4.40 -0.32 2.88
C VAL A 89 -4.74 -1.78 3.03
N LYS A 90 -5.53 -2.32 2.10
CA LYS A 90 -5.88 -3.74 2.10
C LYS A 90 -5.26 -4.40 0.90
N GLU A 91 -4.56 -5.50 1.13
CA GLU A 91 -3.96 -6.27 0.05
C GLU A 91 -4.55 -7.67 0.05
N THR A 92 -5.05 -8.12 -1.09
CA THR A 92 -5.46 -9.52 -1.29
C THR A 92 -4.48 -10.19 -2.21
N PHE A 93 -4.01 -11.38 -1.85
CA PHE A 93 -2.94 -12.07 -2.54
C PHE A 93 -3.43 -13.35 -3.23
N TRP A 94 -2.81 -13.67 -4.36
CA TRP A 94 -2.93 -14.96 -5.03
C TRP A 94 -1.66 -15.24 -5.84
N ASN A 95 -1.64 -16.38 -6.55
CA ASN A 95 -0.46 -16.83 -7.29
C ASN A 95 0.78 -16.86 -6.36
N HIS A 96 0.68 -17.57 -5.23
CA HIS A 96 1.76 -17.68 -4.24
C HIS A 96 2.28 -16.32 -3.71
N GLY A 97 1.40 -15.32 -3.59
CA GLY A 97 1.78 -13.97 -3.15
C GLY A 97 2.40 -13.09 -4.24
N TYR A 98 2.58 -13.61 -5.46
CA TYR A 98 3.15 -12.85 -6.57
C TYR A 98 2.17 -11.87 -7.21
N SER A 99 0.87 -12.10 -7.09
CA SER A 99 -0.15 -11.18 -7.59
C SER A 99 -1.00 -10.66 -6.45
N ARG A 100 -1.37 -9.39 -6.53
CA ARG A 100 -2.15 -8.74 -5.48
C ARG A 100 -3.09 -7.66 -6.01
N VAL A 101 -4.18 -7.46 -5.27
CA VAL A 101 -5.05 -6.28 -5.38
C VAL A 101 -4.81 -5.46 -4.12
N ILE A 102 -4.51 -4.19 -4.29
CA ILE A 102 -4.27 -3.22 -3.21
C ILE A 102 -5.43 -2.23 -3.25
N GLU A 103 -6.21 -2.15 -2.18
CA GLU A 103 -7.22 -1.11 -1.97
C GLU A 103 -6.65 -0.07 -0.99
N ILE A 104 -6.61 1.18 -1.43
CA ILE A 104 -6.18 2.34 -0.64
C ILE A 104 -7.41 3.19 -0.36
N MET A 105 -7.64 3.48 0.91
CA MET A 105 -8.68 4.39 1.38
C MET A 105 -8.04 5.43 2.29
N GLN A 106 -8.26 6.70 2.00
CA GLN A 106 -7.73 7.78 2.79
C GLN A 106 -8.79 8.83 3.12
N GLN A 107 -8.78 9.26 4.37
CA GLN A 107 -9.56 10.35 4.90
C GLN A 107 -8.61 11.34 5.57
N LEU A 108 -8.61 12.61 5.14
CA LEU A 108 -7.75 13.67 5.70
C LEU A 108 -8.44 14.48 6.81
N GLY A 109 -9.69 14.16 7.13
CA GLY A 109 -10.51 14.90 8.08
C GLY A 109 -12.00 14.70 7.80
N GLU A 110 -12.88 15.04 8.74
CA GLU A 110 -14.31 14.68 8.68
C GLU A 110 -15.08 15.27 7.48
N HIS A 111 -14.55 16.34 6.87
CA HIS A 111 -15.21 17.07 5.79
C HIS A 111 -14.49 16.99 4.43
N SER A 112 -13.37 16.27 4.35
CA SER A 112 -12.67 16.06 3.07
C SER A 112 -13.33 14.94 2.27
N GLU A 113 -13.28 15.05 0.93
CA GLU A 113 -13.67 13.94 0.06
C GLU A 113 -12.67 12.80 0.25
N PRO A 114 -13.12 11.57 0.56
CA PRO A 114 -12.21 10.46 0.75
C PRO A 114 -11.52 10.09 -0.56
N TYR A 115 -10.21 9.90 -0.48
CA TYR A 115 -9.47 9.30 -1.57
C TYR A 115 -9.68 7.78 -1.56
N TRP A 116 -9.89 7.22 -2.74
CA TRP A 116 -10.03 5.78 -2.94
C TRP A 116 -9.32 5.36 -4.23
N GLU A 117 -8.53 4.31 -4.12
CA GLU A 117 -7.83 3.69 -5.24
C GLU A 117 -7.81 2.17 -5.10
N VAL A 118 -7.89 1.49 -6.23
CA VAL A 118 -7.58 0.06 -6.36
C VAL A 118 -6.46 -0.11 -7.36
N ILE A 119 -5.40 -0.78 -6.93
CA ILE A 119 -4.25 -1.15 -7.74
C ILE A 119 -4.25 -2.66 -7.92
N VAL A 120 -4.19 -3.10 -9.16
CA VAL A 120 -4.06 -4.51 -9.52
C VAL A 120 -2.63 -4.72 -10.03
N ASP A 121 -1.86 -5.49 -9.28
CA ASP A 121 -0.46 -5.84 -9.54
C ASP A 121 -0.40 -7.32 -9.90
N LEU A 122 -0.26 -7.61 -11.19
CA LEU A 122 -0.29 -8.96 -11.74
C LEU A 122 1.10 -9.41 -12.13
N ARG A 123 1.47 -10.62 -11.68
CA ARG A 123 2.63 -11.35 -12.17
C ARG A 123 2.19 -12.65 -12.82
N ARG A 124 2.58 -12.85 -14.08
CA ARG A 124 2.32 -14.11 -14.79
C ARG A 124 3.42 -15.13 -14.46
N GLU A 125 3.03 -16.38 -14.19
CA GLU A 125 3.93 -17.50 -13.84
C GLU A 125 5.05 -17.75 -14.86
N ALA A 126 4.88 -17.32 -16.11
CA ALA A 126 5.92 -17.39 -17.15
C ALA A 126 7.06 -16.35 -16.99
N GLY A 127 7.21 -15.72 -15.81
CA GLY A 127 8.41 -15.03 -15.36
C GLY A 127 8.69 -13.64 -15.95
N GLU A 128 7.99 -13.24 -17.01
CA GLU A 128 8.46 -12.13 -17.84
C GLU A 128 7.45 -11.01 -18.08
N THR A 129 6.26 -11.04 -17.48
CA THR A 129 5.28 -9.95 -17.69
C THR A 129 4.62 -9.54 -16.40
N TYR A 130 4.75 -8.25 -16.10
CA TYR A 130 4.14 -7.54 -14.99
C TYR A 130 3.08 -6.63 -15.57
N GLU A 131 1.89 -6.61 -14.98
CA GLU A 131 0.82 -5.71 -15.39
C GLU A 131 0.31 -4.97 -14.18
N LEU A 132 0.35 -3.64 -14.26
CA LEU A 132 -0.08 -2.73 -13.20
C LEU A 132 -1.25 -1.91 -13.72
N ILE A 133 -2.40 -2.03 -13.06
CA ILE A 133 -3.59 -1.23 -13.35
C ILE A 133 -3.96 -0.46 -12.09
N ARG A 134 -4.04 0.86 -12.19
CA ARG A 134 -4.50 1.74 -11.11
C ARG A 134 -5.87 2.30 -11.47
N LEU A 135 -6.84 2.13 -10.59
CA LEU A 135 -8.22 2.56 -10.73
C LEU A 135 -8.58 3.48 -9.58
N GLY A 136 -9.17 4.63 -9.85
CA GLY A 136 -9.67 5.52 -8.80
C GLY A 136 -11.11 5.92 -9.02
N ARG A 137 -11.57 6.89 -8.23
CA ARG A 137 -12.90 7.49 -8.41
C ARG A 137 -12.81 8.88 -9.02
N GLU A 138 -13.59 9.11 -10.06
CA GLU A 138 -13.84 10.43 -10.60
C GLU A 138 -15.36 10.62 -10.74
N ARG A 139 -15.90 11.64 -10.06
CA ARG A 139 -17.33 11.99 -10.13
C ARG A 139 -18.26 10.79 -9.86
N GLY A 140 -17.89 9.95 -8.89
CA GLY A 140 -18.64 8.77 -8.48
C GLY A 140 -18.46 7.53 -9.37
N ALA A 141 -17.73 7.62 -10.48
CA ALA A 141 -17.42 6.48 -11.34
C ALA A 141 -16.00 5.95 -11.07
N VAL A 142 -15.82 4.63 -11.19
CA VAL A 142 -14.49 4.01 -11.20
C VAL A 142 -13.86 4.25 -12.57
N VAL A 143 -12.66 4.83 -12.60
CA VAL A 143 -11.94 5.18 -13.83
C VAL A 143 -10.49 4.72 -13.77
N PRO A 144 -9.86 4.35 -14.90
CA PRO A 144 -8.43 4.09 -14.94
C PRO A 144 -7.64 5.39 -14.70
N ILE A 145 -6.66 5.31 -13.82
CA ILE A 145 -5.66 6.37 -13.56
C ILE A 145 -4.36 6.03 -14.27
N HIS A 146 -3.97 4.75 -14.29
CA HIS A 146 -2.72 4.29 -14.89
C HIS A 146 -2.86 2.85 -15.35
N HIS A 147 -2.23 2.51 -16.48
CA HIS A 147 -2.09 1.12 -16.93
C HIS A 147 -0.74 0.96 -17.61
N ALA A 148 0.08 0.07 -17.06
CA ALA A 148 1.36 -0.30 -17.61
C ALA A 148 1.51 -1.81 -17.69
N VAL A 149 2.19 -2.26 -18.74
CA VAL A 149 2.65 -3.64 -18.88
C VAL A 149 4.17 -3.60 -19.05
N SER A 150 4.88 -4.26 -18.15
CA SER A 150 6.33 -4.40 -18.21
C SER A 150 6.68 -5.81 -18.66
N HIS A 151 7.43 -5.91 -19.75
CA HIS A 151 7.99 -7.16 -20.22
C HIS A 151 9.46 -7.26 -19.82
N ALA A 152 9.84 -8.32 -19.11
CA ALA A 152 11.23 -8.69 -18.96
C ALA A 152 11.70 -9.30 -20.29
N ARG A 153 12.79 -8.77 -20.84
CA ARG A 153 13.42 -9.34 -22.02
C ARG A 153 14.45 -10.40 -21.61
N PRO A 154 14.81 -11.32 -22.51
CA PRO A 154 15.84 -12.34 -22.24
C PRO A 154 17.23 -11.77 -21.89
N ASP A 155 17.50 -10.51 -22.24
CA ASP A 155 18.73 -9.78 -21.91
C ASP A 155 18.69 -9.13 -20.50
N GLY A 156 17.61 -9.34 -19.75
CA GLY A 156 17.38 -8.75 -18.43
C GLY A 156 16.87 -7.32 -18.45
N SER A 157 16.73 -6.68 -19.63
CA SER A 157 16.12 -5.35 -19.73
C SER A 157 14.60 -5.42 -19.56
N LYS A 158 14.03 -4.34 -19.03
CA LYS A 158 12.57 -4.19 -18.92
C LYS A 158 12.08 -3.25 -20.02
N GLN A 159 11.02 -3.64 -20.71
CA GLN A 159 10.29 -2.76 -21.60
C GLN A 159 8.95 -2.43 -20.95
N ASP A 160 8.78 -1.16 -20.57
CA ASP A 160 7.52 -0.65 -20.05
C ASP A 160 6.68 -0.11 -21.20
N VAL A 161 5.46 -0.62 -21.32
CA VAL A 161 4.46 -0.14 -22.26
C VAL A 161 3.33 0.48 -21.44
N THR A 162 3.28 1.81 -21.42
CA THR A 162 2.17 2.55 -20.82
C THR A 162 0.99 2.53 -21.80
N LEU A 163 -0.07 1.82 -21.41
CA LEU A 163 -1.32 1.72 -22.19
C LEU A 163 -2.29 2.87 -21.85
N PHE A 164 -2.21 3.37 -20.61
CA PHE A 164 -2.95 4.54 -20.16
C PHE A 164 -2.03 5.44 -19.32
N PRO A 165 -1.81 6.70 -19.72
CA PRO A 165 -0.87 7.60 -19.04
C PRO A 165 -1.37 7.95 -17.64
N SER A 166 -0.44 8.11 -16.70
CA SER A 166 -0.73 8.70 -15.38
C SER A 166 -1.22 10.14 -15.56
N ARG A 167 -2.24 10.52 -14.80
CA ARG A 167 -2.72 11.91 -14.74
C ARG A 167 -1.85 12.77 -13.85
#